data_AF-A0A432U3L2-F1
#
_entry.id   AF-A0A432U3L2-F1
#
_cell.length_a   1.000
_cell.length_b   1.000
_cell.length_c   1.000
_cell.angle_alpha   90.00
_cell.angle_beta   90.00
_cell.angle_gamma   90.00
#
_symmetry.space_group_name_H-M   'P 1'
#
loop_
_entity.id
_entity.type
_entity.pdbx_description
1 polymer ?
#
loop_
_entity_poly.entity_id
_entity_poly.type
_entity_poly.pdbx_seq_one_letter_code
_entity_poly.pdbx_strand_id
1 'polypeptide(L)' 'GVSDPTSISIETFGTGKISDEAIEALVAEHFDLRPKGLIAMLDLKRPIYQQTASYGHFGRTEEAISWEKTDRAHLLK' A
#
# COMPACT_ATOMS: atom_id res chain seq x y z
N GLY A 1 0.60 7.87 -20.38
CA GLY A 1 0.17 8.35 -19.05
C GLY A 1 1.41 8.70 -18.25
N VAL A 2 1.31 9.68 -17.35
CA VAL A 2 2.38 10.00 -16.38
C VAL A 2 2.47 8.83 -15.39
N SER A 3 3.69 8.37 -15.10
CA SER A 3 3.91 7.20 -14.24
C SER A 3 3.76 7.50 -12.76
N ASP A 4 4.18 8.68 -12.35
CA ASP A 4 4.27 9.09 -10.96
C ASP A 4 2.95 9.66 -10.47
N PRO A 5 2.61 9.48 -9.17
CA PRO A 5 1.43 10.08 -8.60
C PRO A 5 1.51 11.60 -8.71
N THR A 6 0.40 12.27 -9.02
CA THR A 6 0.34 13.73 -9.07
C THR A 6 0.44 14.38 -7.70
N SER A 7 0.02 13.66 -6.65
CA SER A 7 0.07 14.10 -5.25
C SER A 7 -0.05 12.90 -4.31
N ILE A 8 0.58 13.00 -3.14
CA ILE A 8 0.38 12.11 -1.99
C ILE A 8 -0.07 13.02 -0.83
N SER A 9 -0.98 12.54 0.02
CA SER A 9 -1.44 13.26 1.21
C SER A 9 -1.75 12.25 2.30
N ILE A 10 -1.29 12.52 3.51
CA ILE A 10 -1.53 11.70 4.70
C ILE A 10 -2.28 12.55 5.73
N GLU A 11 -3.21 11.92 6.45
CA GLU A 11 -3.93 12.51 7.59
C GLU A 11 -4.02 11.43 8.68
N THR A 12 -3.39 11.67 9.82
CA THR A 12 -3.34 10.70 10.93
C THR A 12 -4.44 10.91 11.98
N PHE A 13 -5.34 11.88 11.79
CA PHE A 13 -6.42 12.25 12.71
C PHE A 13 -5.90 12.48 14.15
N GLY A 14 -4.70 13.05 14.27
CA GLY A 14 -4.05 13.35 15.54
C GLY A 14 -3.44 12.15 16.27
N THR A 15 -3.34 10.99 15.63
CA THR A 15 -2.76 9.77 16.23
C THR A 15 -1.31 9.49 15.81
N GLY A 16 -0.77 10.29 14.88
CA GLY A 16 0.61 10.18 14.40
C GLY A 16 1.63 10.35 15.52
N LYS A 17 2.69 9.55 15.49
CA LYS A 17 3.86 9.68 16.40
C LYS A 17 4.92 10.65 15.87
N ILE A 18 4.86 10.91 14.56
CA ILE A 18 5.67 11.88 13.80
C ILE A 18 4.69 12.68 12.92
N SER A 19 5.17 13.75 12.28
CA SER A 19 4.30 14.58 11.43
C SER A 19 3.84 13.84 10.18
N ASP A 20 2.70 14.26 9.63
CA ASP A 20 2.12 13.66 8.43
C ASP A 20 3.06 13.81 7.21
N GLU A 21 3.84 14.90 7.14
CA GLU A 21 4.86 15.11 6.10
C GLU A 21 6.04 14.13 6.24
N ALA A 22 6.43 13.79 7.46
CA ALA A 22 7.45 12.79 7.70
C ALA A 22 6.96 11.38 7.31
N ILE A 23 5.67 11.08 7.54
CA ILE A 23 5.05 9.84 7.07
C ILE A 23 4.98 9.83 5.55
N GLU A 24 4.60 10.93 4.91
CA GLU A 24 4.57 11.06 3.46
C GLU A 24 5.95 10.77 2.85
N ALA A 25 7.02 11.30 3.44
CA ALA A 25 8.39 11.03 3.00
C ALA A 25 8.76 9.54 3.11
N LEU A 26 8.42 8.88 4.22
CA LEU A 26 8.64 7.43 4.39
C LEU A 26 7.83 6.60 3.38
N VAL A 27 6.59 7.02 3.08
CA VAL A 27 5.76 6.37 2.06
C VAL A 27 6.42 6.51 0.68
N ALA A 28 6.88 7.70 0.31
CA ALA A 28 7.54 7.94 -0.97
C ALA A 28 8.88 7.19 -1.10
N GLU A 29 9.62 7.02 0.00
CA GLU A 29 10.90 6.30 0.02
C GLU A 29 10.71 4.79 -0.12
N HIS A 30 9.74 4.21 0.60
CA HIS A 30 9.62 2.76 0.70
C HIS A 30 8.61 2.14 -0.27
N PHE A 31 7.67 2.91 -0.83
CA PHE A 31 6.62 2.39 -1.70
C PHE A 31 6.72 2.98 -3.11
N ASP A 32 6.92 2.11 -4.11
CA ASP A 32 6.83 2.51 -5.52
C ASP A 32 5.36 2.62 -5.94
N LEU A 33 4.81 3.83 -5.81
CA LEU A 33 3.40 4.13 -6.09
C LEU A 33 3.09 4.28 -7.60
N ARG A 34 4.06 4.09 -8.49
CA ARG A 34 3.80 4.05 -9.93
C ARG A 34 2.97 2.80 -10.25
N PRO A 35 2.08 2.80 -11.28
CA PRO A 35 1.25 1.65 -11.59
C PRO A 35 2.01 0.33 -11.77
N LYS A 36 3.18 0.39 -12.45
CA LYS A 36 4.05 -0.79 -12.63
C LYS A 36 4.71 -1.22 -11.31
N GLY A 37 5.08 -0.26 -10.46
CA GLY A 37 5.62 -0.48 -9.12
C GLY A 37 4.65 -1.24 -8.25
N LEU A 38 3.40 -0.76 -8.15
CA LEU A 38 2.33 -1.42 -7.40
C LEU A 38 2.06 -2.84 -7.87
N ILE A 39 1.96 -3.06 -9.19
CA ILE A 39 1.75 -4.39 -9.76
C ILE A 39 2.87 -5.36 -9.37
N ALA A 40 4.12 -4.91 -9.40
CA ALA A 40 5.27 -5.74 -9.04
C ALA A 40 5.36 -5.96 -7.52
N MET A 41 5.20 -4.90 -6.73
CA MET A 41 5.27 -4.93 -5.27
C MET A 41 4.21 -5.85 -4.66
N LEU A 42 3.01 -5.86 -5.23
CA LEU A 42 1.88 -6.66 -4.75
C LEU A 42 1.67 -7.95 -5.56
N ASP A 43 2.52 -8.25 -6.54
CA ASP A 43 2.40 -9.42 -7.41
C ASP A 43 0.98 -9.62 -7.97
N LEU A 44 0.45 -8.58 -8.62
CA LEU A 44 -0.98 -8.50 -8.99
C LEU A 44 -1.34 -9.27 -10.27
N LYS A 45 -0.37 -9.65 -11.11
CA LYS A 45 -0.64 -10.33 -12.40
C LYS A 45 -0.89 -11.82 -12.23
N ARG A 46 -1.88 -12.18 -11.40
CA ARG A 46 -2.25 -13.55 -11.03
C ARG A 46 -3.77 -13.69 -10.89
N PRO A 47 -4.34 -14.90 -10.99
CA PRO A 47 -5.78 -15.12 -10.84
C PRO A 47 -6.21 -15.12 -9.35
N ILE A 48 -6.01 -13.99 -8.64
CA ILE A 48 -6.27 -13.86 -7.19
C ILE A 48 -7.58 -13.15 -6.85
N TYR A 49 -8.32 -12.65 -7.84
CA TYR A 49 -9.42 -11.70 -7.62
C TYR A 49 -10.78 -12.34 -7.33
N GLN A 50 -11.02 -13.60 -7.72
CA GLN A 50 -12.33 -14.24 -7.52
C GLN A 50 -12.69 -14.33 -6.03
N GLN A 51 -11.71 -14.59 -5.17
CA GLN A 51 -11.94 -14.69 -3.73
C GLN A 51 -12.36 -13.36 -3.09
N THR A 52 -11.98 -12.22 -3.69
CA THR A 52 -12.29 -10.86 -3.18
C THR A 52 -13.62 -10.30 -3.70
N ALA A 53 -14.29 -11.02 -4.60
CA ALA A 53 -15.57 -10.58 -5.20
C ALA A 53 -16.76 -10.63 -4.23
N SER A 54 -16.59 -11.25 -3.06
CA SER A 54 -17.55 -11.26 -1.96
C SER A 54 -16.82 -11.10 -0.62
N TYR A 55 -17.57 -10.68 0.40
CA TYR A 55 -17.06 -10.50 1.78
C TYR A 55 -15.93 -9.46 1.92
N GLY A 56 -15.77 -8.57 0.94
CA GLY A 56 -14.83 -7.46 0.98
C GLY A 56 -13.43 -7.78 0.43
N HIS A 57 -12.71 -6.71 0.08
CA HIS A 57 -11.34 -6.76 -0.44
C HIS A 57 -10.27 -6.57 0.65
N PHE A 58 -10.65 -6.05 1.81
CA PHE A 58 -9.73 -5.63 2.87
C PHE A 58 -10.04 -6.31 4.20
N GLY A 59 -9.02 -6.40 5.07
CA GLY A 59 -9.14 -6.96 6.43
C GLY A 59 -9.21 -8.49 6.45
N ARG A 60 -8.66 -9.14 5.44
CA ARG A 60 -8.69 -10.59 5.28
C ARG A 60 -7.28 -11.18 5.32
N THR A 61 -7.16 -12.44 5.71
CA THR A 61 -5.87 -13.05 6.07
C THR A 61 -5.40 -14.11 5.09
N GLU A 62 -6.05 -14.28 3.94
CA GLU A 62 -5.61 -15.23 2.93
C GLU A 62 -4.27 -14.80 2.30
N GLU A 63 -3.33 -15.73 2.22
CA GLU A 63 -1.96 -15.50 1.73
C GLU A 63 -1.90 -14.90 0.31
N ALA A 64 -2.92 -15.16 -0.51
CA ALA A 64 -3.01 -14.64 -1.86
C ALA A 64 -3.28 -13.12 -1.93
N ILE A 65 -3.75 -12.52 -0.83
CA ILE A 65 -4.08 -11.10 -0.71
C ILE A 65 -2.85 -10.34 -0.22
N SER A 66 -1.95 -10.03 -1.17
CA SER A 66 -0.64 -9.44 -0.89
C SER A 66 -0.69 -8.06 -0.22
N TRP A 67 -1.74 -7.26 -0.45
CA TRP A 67 -1.87 -5.93 0.14
C TRP A 67 -2.24 -5.93 1.63
N GLU A 68 -2.61 -7.09 2.19
CA GLU A 68 -2.88 -7.23 3.64
C GLU A 68 -1.60 -7.57 4.43
N LYS A 69 -0.48 -7.83 3.75
CA LYS A 69 0.80 -8.14 4.41
C LYS A 69 1.39 -6.90 5.09
N THR A 70 1.89 -7.09 6.30
CA THR A 70 2.57 -6.05 7.10
C THR A 70 4.09 -6.18 7.07
N ASP A 71 4.62 -6.82 6.03
CA ASP A 71 6.04 -7.12 5.84
C ASP A 71 6.93 -5.86 5.77
N ARG A 72 6.37 -4.71 5.42
CA ARG A 72 7.07 -3.42 5.37
C ARG A 72 7.10 -2.64 6.68
N ALA A 73 6.35 -3.06 7.70
CA ALA A 73 6.23 -2.30 8.96
C ALA A 73 7.58 -2.05 9.65
N HIS A 74 8.55 -2.95 9.47
CA HIS A 74 9.90 -2.80 10.05
C HIS A 74 10.74 -1.70 9.38
N LEU A 75 10.41 -1.30 8.15
CA LEU A 75 11.06 -0.22 7.42
C LEU A 75 10.57 1.17 7.87
N LEU A 76 9.43 1.23 8.58
CA LEU A 76 8.70 2.46 8.90
C LEU A 76 8.84 2.88 10.37
N LYS A 77 9.86 2.36 11.08
CA LYS A 77 10.06 2.57 12.52
C LYS A 77 11.06 3.67 12.84
#